data_AF-A0A0C5BXQ0-F1
#
_entry.id   AF-A0A0C5BXQ0-F1
#
_cell.length_a   1.000
_cell.length_b   1.000
_cell.length_c   1.000
_cell.angle_alpha   90.00
_cell.angle_beta   90.00
_cell.angle_gamma   90.00
#
_symmetry.space_group_name_H-M   'P 1'
#
loop_
_entity.id
_entity.type
_entity.pdbx_description
1 polymer ?
#
loop_
_entity_poly.entity_id
_entity_poly.type
_entity_poly.pdbx_seq_one_letter_code
_entity_poly.pdbx_strand_id
1 'polypeptide(L)'
;MKMTESGFDSGIWFSYKQKEYVAKKVPKIFKWTEKIISPKVLFDWSETSKQWDWKNCHFSIIGNDEDSTRVAVRRQKVLQRTDALSGNKISLMMGIDVTGAKKPEFEKYHEPKKNPQKDLTQKINRWAIRLTNKNDGDPDTFITDACIWMEADDHDTAPDALSEIFEKIQKTIGTGSESNVFDVQTTHDEHVFPVIYQPRVDTLDNYIRAIFWDMQEDKIEISIVFNDEQLSRAWFLDVAYRLFRKRKYGRIRDLESFQIMLSSSVPTQLKFPDIYSNNDTLKDDSTHGDSTKWCKKAPPHDIKYFYDDEHHPVVFVNTSNHAMAEHDTNPQFWKWEYVGWEKDTPLVIGGGTRDAVDDMLKEQAIKEKYC
;
A
#
# COMPACT_ATOMS: atom_id res chain seq x y z
N MET A 1 -22.81 -0.57 21.30
CA MET A 1 -23.27 0.61 20.56
C MET A 1 -22.87 0.42 19.10
N LYS A 2 -23.83 0.08 18.22
CA LYS A 2 -23.58 -0.12 16.79
C LYS A 2 -23.29 1.26 16.17
N MET A 3 -22.07 1.47 15.71
CA MET A 3 -21.70 2.68 14.96
C MET A 3 -22.10 2.50 13.50
N THR A 4 -22.87 3.45 13.00
CA THR A 4 -23.27 3.61 11.60
C THR A 4 -22.12 4.21 10.80
N GLU A 5 -21.70 3.50 9.75
CA GLU A 5 -20.80 3.99 8.70
C GLU A 5 -21.44 5.23 8.05
N SER A 6 -21.01 6.43 8.45
CA SER A 6 -21.33 7.68 7.74
C SER A 6 -20.12 8.06 6.88
N GLY A 7 -20.05 7.41 5.72
CA GLY A 7 -19.08 7.68 4.67
C GLY A 7 -19.53 6.91 3.44
N PHE A 8 -19.97 7.64 2.41
CA PHE A 8 -20.35 7.18 1.06
C PHE A 8 -20.53 5.66 0.90
N ASP A 9 -21.77 5.15 1.08
CA ASP A 9 -22.12 3.78 0.73
C ASP A 9 -22.25 3.71 -0.79
N SER A 10 -21.17 3.35 -1.49
CA SER A 10 -21.21 3.17 -2.94
C SER A 10 -22.10 1.99 -3.35
N GLY A 11 -22.44 1.09 -2.42
CA GLY A 11 -23.10 -0.18 -2.72
C GLY A 11 -22.26 -1.15 -3.55
N ILE A 12 -21.06 -0.73 -4.01
CA ILE A 12 -20.17 -1.53 -4.85
C ILE A 12 -19.22 -2.33 -3.97
N TRP A 13 -19.10 -3.60 -4.31
CA TRP A 13 -18.23 -4.56 -3.68
C TRP A 13 -17.07 -4.94 -4.59
N PHE A 14 -15.95 -5.27 -3.96
CA PHE A 14 -14.81 -5.91 -4.60
C PHE A 14 -14.55 -7.26 -3.93
N SER A 15 -14.46 -8.30 -4.74
CA SER A 15 -14.22 -9.67 -4.31
C SER A 15 -13.05 -10.27 -5.04
N TYR A 16 -12.26 -11.10 -4.36
CA TYR A 16 -11.18 -11.86 -4.99
C TYR A 16 -10.80 -13.07 -4.13
N LYS A 17 -10.15 -14.05 -4.73
CA LYS A 17 -9.46 -15.11 -4.02
C LYS A 17 -8.00 -14.77 -3.86
N GLN A 18 -7.47 -15.08 -2.68
CA GLN A 18 -6.06 -14.88 -2.38
C GLN A 18 -5.48 -16.09 -1.67
N LYS A 19 -4.27 -16.52 -2.05
CA LYS A 19 -3.46 -17.42 -1.20
C LYS A 19 -3.27 -16.77 0.17
N GLU A 20 -3.37 -17.50 1.27
CA GLU A 20 -3.21 -16.87 2.59
C GLU A 20 -1.74 -16.56 2.86
N TYR A 21 -1.44 -15.34 3.33
CA TYR A 21 -0.11 -14.98 3.79
C TYR A 21 0.04 -15.39 5.25
N VAL A 22 0.70 -16.51 5.51
CA VAL A 22 0.76 -17.10 6.85
C VAL A 22 2.12 -16.86 7.49
N ALA A 23 2.09 -16.35 8.71
CA ALA A 23 3.23 -16.32 9.62
C ALA A 23 3.51 -17.74 10.15
N LYS A 24 4.46 -18.46 9.54
CA LYS A 24 4.94 -19.74 10.07
C LYS A 24 5.85 -19.48 11.27
N LYS A 25 5.38 -19.86 12.47
CA LYS A 25 6.22 -19.90 13.67
C LYS A 25 7.20 -21.06 13.53
N VAL A 26 8.48 -20.77 13.41
CA VAL A 26 9.51 -21.82 13.40
C VAL A 26 9.66 -22.34 14.84
N PRO A 27 9.64 -23.67 15.07
CA PRO A 27 9.84 -24.24 16.38
C PRO A 27 11.17 -23.77 16.99
N LYS A 28 11.18 -23.57 18.32
CA LYS A 28 12.37 -23.14 19.07
C LYS A 28 13.52 -24.11 18.80
N ILE A 29 14.57 -23.64 18.13
CA ILE A 29 15.82 -24.40 18.03
C ILE A 29 16.53 -24.25 19.38
N PHE A 30 16.65 -25.37 20.09
CA PHE A 30 17.28 -25.51 21.40
C PHE A 30 18.76 -25.05 21.33
N LYS A 31 19.21 -24.10 22.18
CA LYS A 31 20.64 -23.87 22.51
C LYS A 31 20.85 -23.10 23.82
N TRP A 32 21.28 -23.85 24.84
CA TRP A 32 22.29 -23.63 25.92
C TRP A 32 22.68 -22.25 26.50
N THR A 33 22.07 -21.13 26.14
CA THR A 33 22.35 -19.83 26.79
C THR A 33 21.06 -19.15 27.20
N GLU A 34 20.96 -18.71 28.46
CA GLU A 34 19.77 -18.24 29.20
C GLU A 34 19.01 -17.02 28.63
N LYS A 35 19.21 -16.62 27.37
CA LYS A 35 18.36 -15.62 26.72
C LYS A 35 17.27 -16.31 25.93
N ILE A 36 16.04 -16.19 26.40
CA ILE A 36 14.84 -16.63 25.69
C ILE A 36 14.76 -15.84 24.38
N ILE A 37 15.11 -16.51 23.29
CA ILE A 37 15.03 -16.03 21.92
C ILE A 37 13.58 -16.24 21.45
N SER A 38 12.88 -15.16 21.10
CA SER A 38 11.53 -15.19 20.52
C SER A 38 11.45 -16.09 19.28
N PRO A 39 10.30 -16.71 18.96
CA PRO A 39 10.19 -17.59 17.80
C PRO A 39 10.36 -16.80 16.49
N LYS A 40 11.12 -17.36 15.54
CA LYS A 40 11.26 -16.85 14.17
C LYS A 40 9.89 -16.91 13.48
N VAL A 41 9.40 -15.78 12.99
CA VAL A 41 8.25 -15.75 12.07
C VAL A 41 8.81 -15.76 10.66
N LEU A 42 8.51 -16.80 9.89
CA LEU A 42 8.77 -16.82 8.46
C LEU A 42 7.45 -16.59 7.75
N PHE A 43 7.43 -15.65 6.81
CA PHE A 43 6.26 -15.41 6.01
C PHE A 43 6.28 -16.24 4.74
N ASP A 44 5.19 -16.94 4.51
CA ASP A 44 5.03 -17.77 3.33
C ASP A 44 3.59 -17.79 2.87
N TRP A 45 3.38 -17.99 1.58
CA TRP A 45 2.04 -18.17 1.04
C TRP A 45 1.58 -19.59 1.34
N SER A 46 0.31 -19.75 1.71
CA SER A 46 -0.31 -21.06 1.78
C SER A 46 -0.70 -21.55 0.39
N GLU A 47 -0.84 -22.87 0.26
CA GLU A 47 -1.47 -23.50 -0.90
C GLU A 47 -3.00 -23.29 -0.91
N THR A 48 -3.57 -22.87 0.22
CA THR A 48 -4.99 -22.62 0.38
C THR A 48 -5.35 -21.19 -0.03
N SER A 49 -6.28 -21.05 -0.96
CA SER A 49 -6.86 -19.75 -1.28
C SER A 49 -8.10 -19.47 -0.42
N LYS A 50 -8.28 -18.21 -0.05
CA LYS A 50 -9.43 -17.69 0.68
C LYS A 50 -10.11 -16.61 -0.14
N GLN A 51 -11.44 -16.65 -0.15
CA GLN A 51 -12.28 -15.62 -0.75
C GLN A 51 -12.38 -14.42 0.21
N TRP A 52 -12.17 -13.22 -0.33
CA TRP A 52 -12.31 -11.95 0.36
C TRP A 52 -13.37 -11.11 -0.33
N ASP A 53 -14.23 -10.48 0.46
CA ASP A 53 -15.28 -9.58 0.00
C ASP A 53 -15.22 -8.26 0.77
N TRP A 54 -15.11 -7.18 0.03
CA TRP A 54 -14.97 -5.83 0.56
C TRP A 54 -16.11 -4.96 0.03
N LYS A 55 -16.83 -4.27 0.92
CA LYS A 55 -17.91 -3.33 0.58
C LYS A 55 -17.37 -1.90 0.53
N ASN A 56 -18.11 -1.02 -0.15
CA ASN A 56 -17.88 0.41 -0.27
C ASN A 56 -16.54 0.68 -0.96
N CYS A 57 -16.37 0.01 -2.11
CA CYS A 57 -15.18 0.14 -2.93
C CYS A 57 -15.37 1.23 -4.00
N HIS A 58 -14.26 1.86 -4.35
CA HIS A 58 -14.12 2.83 -5.43
C HIS A 58 -13.02 2.34 -6.38
N PHE A 59 -13.09 2.74 -7.65
CA PHE A 59 -12.21 2.21 -8.68
C PHE A 59 -11.64 3.33 -9.54
N SER A 60 -10.32 3.34 -9.69
CA SER A 60 -9.65 4.09 -10.76
C SER A 60 -9.11 3.09 -11.78
N ILE A 61 -9.18 3.45 -13.06
CA ILE A 61 -8.78 2.58 -14.16
C ILE A 61 -7.76 3.36 -14.97
N ILE A 62 -6.55 2.80 -15.07
CA ILE A 62 -5.34 3.48 -15.57
C ILE A 62 -4.69 2.60 -16.63
N GLY A 63 -4.15 3.19 -17.70
CA GLY A 63 -3.30 2.45 -18.63
C GLY A 63 -2.08 1.88 -17.91
N ASN A 64 -1.70 0.65 -18.21
CA ASN A 64 -0.47 0.07 -17.65
C ASN A 64 0.51 -0.26 -18.77
N ASP A 65 0.13 -1.19 -19.65
CA ASP A 65 0.87 -1.54 -20.86
C ASP A 65 -0.13 -1.73 -22.02
N GLU A 66 0.33 -1.97 -23.26
CA GLU A 66 -0.54 -2.13 -24.44
C GLU A 66 -1.68 -3.14 -24.21
N ASP A 67 -1.39 -4.28 -23.56
CA ASP A 67 -2.35 -5.36 -23.37
C ASP A 67 -3.01 -5.38 -21.99
N SER A 68 -2.73 -4.43 -21.11
CA SER A 68 -3.26 -4.45 -19.74
C SER A 68 -3.57 -3.07 -19.17
N THR A 69 -4.64 -3.00 -18.39
CA THR A 69 -5.00 -1.82 -17.59
C THR A 69 -4.87 -2.15 -16.12
N ARG A 70 -4.47 -1.17 -15.31
CA ARG A 70 -4.46 -1.28 -13.86
C ARG A 70 -5.81 -0.82 -13.30
N VAL A 71 -6.48 -1.72 -12.60
CA VAL A 71 -7.67 -1.41 -11.79
C VAL A 71 -7.20 -1.19 -10.35
N ALA A 72 -7.25 0.06 -9.89
CA ALA A 72 -6.96 0.44 -8.52
C ALA A 72 -8.24 0.46 -7.69
N VAL A 73 -8.39 -0.51 -6.79
CA VAL A 73 -9.50 -0.64 -5.87
C VAL A 73 -9.17 0.13 -4.60
N ARG A 74 -10.04 1.06 -4.21
CA ARG A 74 -9.91 1.85 -2.98
C ARG A 74 -11.07 1.62 -2.02
N ARG A 75 -10.79 1.78 -0.74
CA ARG A 75 -11.81 1.86 0.31
C ARG A 75 -11.31 2.64 1.51
N GLN A 76 -12.21 3.27 2.24
CA GLN A 76 -11.87 3.91 3.51
C GLN A 76 -12.05 2.94 4.69
N LYS A 77 -11.16 3.05 5.68
CA LYS A 77 -11.26 2.32 6.94
C LYS A 77 -10.93 3.26 8.10
N VAL A 78 -11.79 3.27 9.12
CA VAL A 78 -11.46 3.92 10.40
C VAL A 78 -10.53 3.01 11.19
N LEU A 79 -9.38 3.50 11.60
CA LEU A 79 -8.45 2.74 12.44
C LEU A 79 -8.94 2.74 13.89
N GLN A 80 -9.27 1.55 14.40
CA GLN A 80 -9.47 1.30 15.82
C GLN A 80 -8.19 0.70 16.41
N ARG A 81 -7.18 1.55 16.66
CA ARG A 81 -5.97 1.18 17.40
C ARG A 81 -5.91 1.92 18.74
N THR A 82 -5.05 1.46 19.66
CA THR A 82 -4.83 2.07 20.99
C THR A 82 -3.66 3.07 21.00
N ASP A 83 -3.05 3.36 19.85
CA ASP A 83 -1.96 4.31 19.70
C ASP A 83 -2.47 5.68 19.21
N ALA A 84 -1.56 6.64 19.03
CA ALA A 84 -1.85 8.02 18.59
C ALA A 84 -2.58 8.14 17.23
N LEU A 85 -2.85 7.03 16.53
CA LEU A 85 -3.60 6.97 15.26
C LEU A 85 -5.06 6.54 15.46
N SER A 86 -5.48 6.33 16.70
CA SER A 86 -6.86 5.97 17.06
C SER A 86 -7.86 7.01 16.58
N GLY A 87 -8.86 6.59 15.80
CA GLY A 87 -9.95 7.45 15.33
C GLY A 87 -9.70 8.12 13.98
N ASN A 88 -8.48 8.07 13.44
CA ASN A 88 -8.18 8.62 12.11
C ASN A 88 -8.69 7.69 11.00
N LYS A 89 -9.08 8.28 9.88
CA LYS A 89 -9.46 7.57 8.66
C LYS A 89 -8.21 7.29 7.86
N ILE A 90 -8.03 6.03 7.46
CA ILE A 90 -6.99 5.66 6.49
C ILE A 90 -7.66 5.03 5.27
N SER A 91 -7.23 5.48 4.10
CA SER A 91 -7.61 4.85 2.85
C SER A 91 -6.75 3.60 2.62
N LEU A 92 -7.35 2.62 1.95
CA LEU A 92 -6.68 1.40 1.51
C LEU A 92 -6.76 1.34 -0.01
N MET A 93 -5.67 0.92 -0.64
CA MET A 93 -5.61 0.71 -2.09
C MET A 93 -5.06 -0.67 -2.44
N MET A 94 -5.62 -1.31 -3.46
CA MET A 94 -5.11 -2.53 -4.07
C MET A 94 -5.12 -2.36 -5.59
N GLY A 95 -3.97 -2.60 -6.24
CA GLY A 95 -3.84 -2.53 -7.69
C GLY A 95 -3.87 -3.93 -8.29
N ILE A 96 -4.65 -4.12 -9.36
CA ILE A 96 -4.70 -5.38 -10.12
C ILE A 96 -4.57 -5.04 -11.59
N ASP A 97 -3.63 -5.70 -12.26
CA ASP A 97 -3.47 -5.57 -13.70
C ASP A 97 -4.39 -6.57 -14.39
N VAL A 98 -5.25 -6.07 -15.28
CA VAL A 98 -6.27 -6.87 -15.97
C VAL A 98 -6.10 -6.73 -17.48
N THR A 99 -6.30 -7.85 -18.17
CA THR A 99 -6.28 -7.94 -19.66
C THR A 99 -7.69 -7.95 -20.23
N GLY A 100 -8.71 -8.04 -19.38
CA GLY A 100 -10.09 -8.18 -19.80
C GLY A 100 -11.08 -8.05 -18.64
N ALA A 101 -12.33 -7.84 -18.99
CA ALA A 101 -13.47 -7.96 -18.09
C ALA A 101 -14.62 -8.60 -18.85
N LYS A 102 -15.40 -9.44 -18.19
CA LYS A 102 -16.68 -9.92 -18.73
C LYS A 102 -17.74 -8.86 -18.49
N LYS A 103 -18.73 -8.79 -19.40
CA LYS A 103 -19.91 -7.95 -19.21
C LYS A 103 -20.55 -8.23 -17.85
N PRO A 104 -21.21 -7.25 -17.23
CA PRO A 104 -21.99 -7.49 -16.01
C PRO A 104 -22.94 -8.67 -16.22
N GLU A 105 -22.90 -9.64 -15.33
CA GLU A 105 -23.76 -10.82 -15.35
C GLU A 105 -24.49 -10.96 -14.01
N PHE A 106 -25.78 -11.29 -14.07
CA PHE A 106 -26.54 -11.63 -12.88
C PHE A 106 -26.21 -13.04 -12.42
N GLU A 107 -25.90 -13.22 -11.14
CA GLU A 107 -25.63 -14.52 -10.56
C GLU A 107 -26.07 -14.66 -9.10
N LYS A 108 -26.26 -15.92 -8.68
CA LYS A 108 -26.50 -16.28 -7.28
C LYS A 108 -25.18 -16.61 -6.60
N TYR A 109 -24.73 -15.70 -5.75
CA TYR A 109 -23.44 -15.75 -5.06
C TYR A 109 -23.55 -16.32 -3.64
N HIS A 110 -22.49 -16.99 -3.19
CA HIS A 110 -22.37 -17.47 -1.83
C HIS A 110 -21.31 -16.63 -1.12
N GLU A 111 -21.73 -15.79 -0.17
CA GLU A 111 -20.78 -14.99 0.64
C GLU A 111 -19.87 -15.95 1.44
N PRO A 112 -18.54 -15.72 1.48
CA PRO A 112 -17.63 -16.49 2.29
C PRO A 112 -17.98 -16.36 3.78
N LYS A 113 -17.84 -17.47 4.51
CA LYS A 113 -18.14 -17.52 5.95
C LYS A 113 -17.28 -16.53 6.74
N LYS A 114 -17.89 -15.45 7.23
CA LYS A 114 -17.29 -14.57 8.26
C LYS A 114 -17.37 -15.19 9.66
N ASN A 115 -18.36 -16.08 9.91
CA ASN A 115 -18.57 -16.78 11.17
C ASN A 115 -18.96 -18.25 10.88
N PRO A 116 -18.31 -19.26 11.50
CA PRO A 116 -18.65 -20.67 11.29
C PRO A 116 -20.11 -21.06 11.59
N GLN A 117 -20.86 -20.23 12.33
CA GLN A 117 -22.27 -20.44 12.68
C GLN A 117 -23.30 -19.81 11.70
N LYS A 118 -22.88 -19.03 10.69
CA LYS A 118 -23.79 -18.45 9.70
C LYS A 118 -24.22 -19.56 8.72
N ASP A 119 -25.52 -19.73 8.51
CA ASP A 119 -26.07 -20.79 7.64
C ASP A 119 -25.60 -20.58 6.18
N LEU A 120 -25.11 -21.65 5.55
CA LEU A 120 -24.49 -21.66 4.21
C LEU A 120 -25.50 -21.53 3.07
N THR A 121 -26.78 -21.47 3.40
CA THR A 121 -27.88 -21.62 2.45
C THR A 121 -28.32 -20.30 1.81
N GLN A 122 -27.98 -19.16 2.40
CA GLN A 122 -28.44 -17.86 1.91
C GLN A 122 -27.57 -17.38 0.75
N LYS A 123 -28.09 -17.57 -0.47
CA LYS A 123 -27.50 -17.01 -1.70
C LYS A 123 -27.89 -15.55 -1.82
N ILE A 124 -26.92 -14.72 -2.16
CA ILE A 124 -27.12 -13.30 -2.47
C ILE A 124 -27.24 -13.19 -3.99
N ASN A 125 -28.26 -12.48 -4.45
CA ASN A 125 -28.40 -12.11 -5.85
C ASN A 125 -27.47 -10.91 -6.12
N ARG A 126 -26.68 -10.97 -7.19
CA ARG A 126 -25.77 -9.87 -7.53
C ARG A 126 -25.57 -9.73 -9.03
N TRP A 127 -25.27 -8.50 -9.46
CA TRP A 127 -24.65 -8.22 -10.75
C TRP A 127 -23.14 -8.15 -10.58
N ALA A 128 -22.37 -8.90 -11.37
CA ALA A 128 -20.93 -9.00 -11.24
C ALA A 128 -20.19 -8.83 -12.58
N ILE A 129 -19.12 -8.04 -12.54
CA ILE A 129 -18.09 -7.93 -13.57
C ILE A 129 -16.94 -8.83 -13.13
N ARG A 130 -16.64 -9.86 -13.92
CA ARG A 130 -15.49 -10.74 -13.68
C ARG A 130 -14.28 -10.20 -14.40
N LEU A 131 -13.21 -9.92 -13.67
CA LEU A 131 -11.96 -9.43 -14.21
C LEU A 131 -11.10 -10.61 -14.66
N THR A 132 -10.39 -10.45 -15.77
CA THR A 132 -9.35 -11.38 -16.22
C THR A 132 -8.00 -10.80 -15.83
N ASN A 133 -7.36 -11.40 -14.83
CA ASN A 133 -6.05 -10.95 -14.35
C ASN A 133 -5.00 -11.23 -15.42
N LYS A 134 -4.07 -10.30 -15.63
CA LYS A 134 -2.94 -10.47 -16.56
C LYS A 134 -2.15 -11.74 -16.30
N ASN A 135 -2.06 -12.15 -15.03
CA ASN A 135 -1.30 -13.32 -14.62
C ASN A 135 -2.20 -14.55 -14.36
N ASP A 136 -3.46 -14.56 -14.82
CA ASP A 136 -4.34 -15.74 -14.64
C ASP A 136 -3.70 -16.99 -15.28
N GLY A 137 -3.61 -18.07 -14.49
CA GLY A 137 -2.99 -19.33 -14.90
C GLY A 137 -1.51 -19.48 -14.52
N ASP A 138 -0.84 -18.40 -14.08
CA ASP A 138 0.49 -18.47 -13.50
C ASP A 138 0.41 -19.09 -12.08
N PRO A 139 1.21 -20.14 -11.76
CA PRO A 139 1.26 -20.71 -10.41
C PRO A 139 1.66 -19.69 -9.33
N ASP A 140 2.37 -18.63 -9.68
CA ASP A 140 2.79 -17.55 -8.79
C ASP A 140 1.75 -16.43 -8.64
N THR A 141 0.59 -16.54 -9.31
CA THR A 141 -0.51 -15.59 -9.13
C THR A 141 -1.16 -15.73 -7.77
N PHE A 142 -1.10 -14.64 -7.00
CA PHE A 142 -1.65 -14.60 -5.65
C PHE A 142 -3.10 -14.16 -5.59
N ILE A 143 -3.59 -13.41 -6.59
CA ILE A 143 -4.97 -12.91 -6.67
C ILE A 143 -5.65 -13.54 -7.89
N THR A 144 -6.74 -14.27 -7.66
CA THR A 144 -7.55 -14.88 -8.72
C THR A 144 -9.04 -14.59 -8.49
N ASP A 145 -9.88 -14.88 -9.49
CA ASP A 145 -11.34 -14.72 -9.40
C ASP A 145 -11.78 -13.31 -8.96
N ALA A 146 -11.06 -12.28 -9.40
CA ALA A 146 -11.37 -10.89 -9.05
C ALA A 146 -12.69 -10.44 -9.69
N CYS A 147 -13.58 -9.86 -8.89
CA CYS A 147 -14.92 -9.46 -9.29
C CYS A 147 -15.30 -8.11 -8.69
N ILE A 148 -15.91 -7.24 -9.49
CA ILE A 148 -16.58 -6.01 -9.05
C ILE A 148 -18.08 -6.27 -9.12
N TRP A 149 -18.83 -6.02 -8.05
CA TRP A 149 -20.25 -6.39 -8.03
C TRP A 149 -21.11 -5.51 -7.14
N MET A 150 -22.42 -5.57 -7.36
CA MET A 150 -23.44 -4.94 -6.53
C MET A 150 -24.53 -5.95 -6.19
N GLU A 151 -25.05 -5.91 -4.97
CA GLU A 151 -26.22 -6.70 -4.58
C GLU A 151 -27.44 -6.26 -5.40
N ALA A 152 -28.29 -7.21 -5.74
CA ALA A 152 -29.46 -6.99 -6.57
C ALA A 152 -30.67 -7.68 -5.93
N ASP A 153 -31.82 -7.01 -5.91
CA ASP A 153 -33.05 -7.61 -5.40
C ASP A 153 -33.65 -8.60 -6.43
N ASP A 154 -33.46 -8.34 -7.71
CA ASP A 154 -34.01 -9.12 -8.83
C ASP A 154 -33.08 -9.17 -10.06
N HIS A 155 -33.57 -9.78 -11.14
CA HIS A 155 -32.88 -9.99 -12.41
C HIS A 155 -32.95 -8.78 -13.37
N ASP A 156 -33.34 -7.59 -12.89
CA ASP A 156 -33.43 -6.38 -13.71
C ASP A 156 -32.08 -5.97 -14.32
N THR A 157 -32.08 -4.98 -15.21
CA THR A 157 -30.87 -4.51 -15.91
C THR A 157 -29.72 -4.19 -14.95
N ALA A 158 -28.48 -4.48 -15.40
CA ALA A 158 -27.28 -4.18 -14.63
C ALA A 158 -27.24 -2.69 -14.20
N PRO A 159 -26.87 -2.40 -12.94
CA PRO A 159 -26.74 -1.02 -12.48
C PRO A 159 -25.80 -0.19 -13.36
N ASP A 160 -26.18 1.05 -13.66
CA ASP A 160 -25.39 1.97 -14.50
C ASP A 160 -23.94 2.09 -14.02
N ALA A 161 -23.72 2.18 -12.70
CA ALA A 161 -22.39 2.26 -12.11
C ALA A 161 -21.48 1.05 -12.47
N LEU A 162 -22.04 -0.17 -12.55
CA LEU A 162 -21.26 -1.33 -13.02
C LEU A 162 -21.02 -1.28 -14.52
N SER A 163 -22.01 -0.86 -15.29
CA SER A 163 -21.88 -0.71 -16.75
C SER A 163 -20.80 0.32 -17.11
N GLU A 164 -20.76 1.47 -16.42
CA GLU A 164 -19.74 2.50 -16.58
C GLU A 164 -18.33 1.99 -16.24
N ILE A 165 -18.18 1.26 -15.12
CA ILE A 165 -16.90 0.64 -14.74
C ILE A 165 -16.45 -0.34 -15.82
N PHE A 166 -17.34 -1.21 -16.30
CA PHE A 166 -17.05 -2.18 -17.35
C PHE A 166 -16.59 -1.47 -18.64
N GLU A 167 -17.32 -0.46 -19.10
CA GLU A 167 -16.98 0.30 -20.29
C GLU A 167 -15.64 1.02 -20.15
N LYS A 168 -15.36 1.63 -18.99
CA LYS A 168 -14.07 2.29 -18.71
C LYS A 168 -12.92 1.28 -18.74
N ILE A 169 -13.08 0.08 -18.17
CA ILE A 169 -12.08 -1.00 -18.28
C ILE A 169 -11.85 -1.40 -19.74
N GLN A 170 -12.91 -1.69 -20.48
CA GLN A 170 -12.81 -2.14 -21.88
C GLN A 170 -12.18 -1.08 -22.79
N LYS A 171 -12.51 0.20 -22.57
CA LYS A 171 -11.94 1.31 -23.33
C LYS A 171 -10.46 1.51 -23.03
N THR A 172 -10.00 1.26 -21.80
CA THR A 172 -8.59 1.47 -21.43
C THR A 172 -7.70 0.30 -21.87
N ILE A 173 -8.23 -0.92 -21.97
CA ILE A 173 -7.49 -2.07 -22.52
C ILE A 173 -7.22 -1.83 -24.01
N GLY A 174 -5.97 -2.01 -24.45
CA GLY A 174 -5.61 -1.93 -25.87
C GLY A 174 -5.51 -0.51 -26.45
N THR A 175 -5.86 0.53 -25.68
CA THR A 175 -5.70 1.92 -26.15
C THR A 175 -4.31 2.49 -25.86
N GLY A 176 -3.52 1.83 -25.02
CA GLY A 176 -2.26 2.39 -24.51
C GLY A 176 -2.47 3.74 -23.80
N SER A 177 -3.71 4.03 -23.36
CA SER A 177 -4.12 5.33 -22.83
C SER A 177 -3.18 5.81 -21.73
N GLU A 178 -2.53 6.95 -21.97
CA GLU A 178 -1.42 7.51 -21.19
C GLU A 178 -1.80 8.06 -19.82
N SER A 179 -3.09 8.17 -19.47
CA SER A 179 -3.45 8.67 -18.15
C SER A 179 -2.93 7.70 -17.09
N ASN A 180 -1.89 8.14 -16.39
CA ASN A 180 -1.24 7.52 -15.24
C ASN A 180 -1.74 8.12 -13.91
N VAL A 181 -2.82 8.89 -13.97
CA VAL A 181 -3.42 9.60 -12.84
C VAL A 181 -4.56 8.77 -12.25
N PHE A 182 -4.51 8.50 -10.95
CA PHE A 182 -5.61 7.90 -10.22
C PHE A 182 -6.74 8.92 -10.06
N ASP A 183 -7.90 8.61 -10.64
CA ASP A 183 -9.16 9.32 -10.43
C ASP A 183 -9.66 9.07 -8.98
N VAL A 184 -9.42 10.02 -8.07
CA VAL A 184 -9.72 9.89 -6.63
C VAL A 184 -10.40 11.14 -6.11
N GLN A 185 -11.49 10.96 -5.35
CA GLN A 185 -12.15 12.07 -4.68
C GLN A 185 -11.37 12.47 -3.42
N THR A 186 -10.61 13.55 -3.52
CA THR A 186 -9.80 14.11 -2.44
C THR A 186 -9.97 15.63 -2.38
N THR A 187 -9.54 16.26 -1.29
CA THR A 187 -9.39 17.70 -1.25
C THR A 187 -8.27 18.12 -2.20
N HIS A 188 -8.51 19.12 -3.05
CA HIS A 188 -7.49 19.63 -3.97
C HIS A 188 -6.38 20.33 -3.17
N ASP A 189 -5.12 20.04 -3.50
CA ASP A 189 -3.95 20.69 -2.94
C ASP A 189 -3.00 21.12 -4.07
N GLU A 190 -2.65 22.40 -4.13
CA GLU A 190 -1.82 22.94 -5.21
C GLU A 190 -0.32 22.68 -4.98
N HIS A 191 0.08 22.16 -3.82
CA HIS A 191 1.48 21.85 -3.54
C HIS A 191 1.85 20.49 -4.10
N VAL A 192 3.08 20.40 -4.62
CA VAL A 192 3.65 19.11 -4.97
C VAL A 192 3.93 18.31 -3.70
N PHE A 193 3.08 17.33 -3.44
CA PHE A 193 3.17 16.48 -2.25
C PHE A 193 2.91 15.02 -2.63
N PRO A 194 3.77 14.07 -2.26
CA PRO A 194 3.63 12.69 -2.69
C PRO A 194 2.52 11.95 -1.94
N VAL A 195 1.90 10.98 -2.61
CA VAL A 195 1.09 9.94 -1.94
C VAL A 195 1.92 8.69 -1.76
N ILE A 196 2.05 8.25 -0.51
CA ILE A 196 2.84 7.06 -0.18
C ILE A 196 1.91 5.88 0.00
N TYR A 197 2.18 4.80 -0.72
CA TYR A 197 1.54 3.51 -0.49
C TYR A 197 2.48 2.55 0.21
N GLN A 198 1.98 1.91 1.27
CA GLN A 198 2.73 0.90 2.00
C GLN A 198 1.90 -0.38 2.16
N PRO A 199 2.44 -1.56 1.83
CA PRO A 199 1.78 -2.82 2.07
C PRO A 199 1.30 -2.96 3.53
N ARG A 200 0.02 -3.23 3.67
CA ARG A 200 -0.61 -3.53 4.95
C ARG A 200 -0.41 -5.01 5.25
N VAL A 201 0.63 -5.30 6.02
CA VAL A 201 0.83 -6.61 6.62
C VAL A 201 0.58 -6.50 8.12
N ASP A 202 -0.53 -7.04 8.60
CA ASP A 202 -1.04 -6.86 9.98
C ASP A 202 -0.07 -7.36 11.10
N THR A 203 1.08 -7.94 10.73
CA THR A 203 2.10 -8.46 11.66
C THR A 203 3.37 -7.61 11.73
N LEU A 204 3.53 -6.61 10.86
CA LEU A 204 4.68 -5.70 10.85
C LEU A 204 4.24 -4.33 11.40
N ASP A 205 4.86 -3.87 12.48
CA ASP A 205 4.59 -2.54 13.06
C ASP A 205 5.43 -1.42 12.38
N ASN A 206 5.60 -1.52 11.07
CA ASN A 206 6.46 -0.65 10.25
C ASN A 206 5.71 0.52 9.60
N TYR A 207 4.67 1.08 10.24
CA TYR A 207 3.85 2.12 9.62
C TYR A 207 4.51 3.50 9.61
N ILE A 208 4.08 4.36 8.69
CA ILE A 208 4.53 5.74 8.59
C ILE A 208 3.89 6.57 9.70
N ARG A 209 4.72 7.36 10.39
CA ARG A 209 4.31 8.27 11.47
C ARG A 209 4.24 9.71 11.01
N ALA A 210 5.23 10.12 10.22
CA ALA A 210 5.39 11.50 9.84
C ALA A 210 6.05 11.63 8.47
N ILE A 211 5.69 12.70 7.77
CA ILE A 211 6.34 13.11 6.53
C ILE A 211 6.81 14.55 6.71
N PHE A 212 8.08 14.77 6.46
CA PHE A 212 8.72 16.07 6.42
C PHE A 212 9.12 16.40 4.99
N TRP A 213 9.07 17.67 4.63
CA TRP A 213 9.47 18.12 3.30
C TRP A 213 10.31 19.39 3.36
N ASP A 214 11.21 19.52 2.39
CA ASP A 214 12.05 20.69 2.18
C ASP A 214 12.05 21.04 0.69
N MET A 215 11.47 22.19 0.35
CA MET A 215 11.43 22.71 -1.02
C MET A 215 12.75 23.40 -1.34
N GLN A 216 13.35 23.01 -2.46
CA GLN A 216 14.54 23.62 -3.05
C GLN A 216 14.20 24.13 -4.46
N GLU A 217 15.14 24.79 -5.13
CA GLU A 217 14.87 25.46 -6.41
C GLU A 217 14.37 24.50 -7.51
N ASP A 218 14.95 23.31 -7.60
CA ASP A 218 14.69 22.32 -8.66
C ASP A 218 14.20 20.95 -8.14
N LYS A 219 13.94 20.84 -6.83
CA LYS A 219 13.54 19.58 -6.21
C LYS A 219 12.88 19.77 -4.85
N ILE A 220 12.17 18.75 -4.41
CA ILE A 220 11.63 18.61 -3.06
C ILE A 220 12.30 17.40 -2.41
N GLU A 221 12.93 17.59 -1.26
CA GLU A 221 13.38 16.47 -0.42
C GLU A 221 12.23 16.05 0.49
N ILE A 222 11.87 14.77 0.43
CA ILE A 222 10.84 14.17 1.27
C ILE A 222 11.53 13.26 2.27
N SER A 223 11.20 13.40 3.54
CA SER A 223 11.75 12.64 4.66
C SER A 223 10.62 11.94 5.41
N ILE A 224 10.65 10.61 5.43
CA ILE A 224 9.60 9.77 6.02
C ILE A 224 10.11 9.15 7.31
N VAL A 225 9.36 9.36 8.40
CA VAL A 225 9.63 8.72 9.69
C VAL A 225 8.74 7.50 9.85
N PHE A 226 9.37 6.33 10.01
CA PHE A 226 8.67 5.08 10.29
C PHE A 226 8.64 4.80 11.79
N ASN A 227 7.58 4.11 12.23
CA ASN A 227 7.42 3.72 13.63
C ASN A 227 8.51 2.73 14.09
N ASP A 228 8.85 1.76 13.24
CA ASP A 228 9.81 0.68 13.50
C ASP A 228 10.33 0.15 12.16
N GLU A 229 11.42 -0.63 12.18
CA GLU A 229 11.91 -1.38 11.01
C GLU A 229 12.06 -2.85 11.40
N GLN A 230 10.93 -3.56 11.41
CA GLN A 230 10.88 -4.99 11.66
C GLN A 230 11.21 -5.75 10.38
N LEU A 231 12.35 -6.43 10.39
CA LEU A 231 12.81 -7.28 9.30
C LEU A 231 12.00 -8.59 9.26
N SER A 232 11.54 -9.01 8.08
CA SER A 232 10.63 -10.13 7.89
C SER A 232 11.26 -11.51 8.15
N ARG A 233 12.58 -11.66 7.92
CA ARG A 233 13.36 -12.91 8.04
C ARG A 233 14.38 -12.88 9.17
N ALA A 234 14.86 -11.70 9.56
CA ALA A 234 15.99 -11.54 10.49
C ALA A 234 15.66 -10.76 11.79
N TRP A 235 14.60 -11.15 12.50
CA TRP A 235 14.19 -10.50 13.76
C TRP A 235 15.27 -10.43 14.87
N PHE A 236 16.29 -11.31 14.86
CA PHE A 236 17.42 -11.22 15.82
C PHE A 236 18.42 -10.11 15.45
N LEU A 237 18.49 -9.72 14.17
CA LEU A 237 19.22 -8.53 13.75
C LEU A 237 18.47 -7.28 14.17
N ASP A 238 17.14 -7.30 14.26
CA ASP A 238 16.34 -6.13 14.63
C ASP A 238 16.70 -5.58 16.03
N VAL A 239 16.88 -6.43 17.05
CA VAL A 239 17.36 -5.98 18.37
C VAL A 239 18.79 -5.41 18.29
N ALA A 240 19.70 -6.07 17.57
CA ALA A 240 21.07 -5.61 17.40
C ALA A 240 21.15 -4.34 16.53
N TYR A 241 20.23 -4.18 15.58
CA TYR A 241 20.15 -3.11 14.60
C TYR A 241 19.47 -1.87 15.19
N ARG A 242 18.41 -2.02 15.99
CA ARG A 242 17.89 -0.95 16.85
C ARG A 242 18.97 -0.46 17.83
N LEU A 243 19.72 -1.39 18.44
CA LEU A 243 20.82 -1.03 19.34
C LEU A 243 21.98 -0.36 18.59
N PHE A 244 22.28 -0.82 17.38
CA PHE A 244 23.28 -0.23 16.49
C PHE A 244 22.86 1.16 16.01
N ARG A 245 21.60 1.35 15.59
CA ARG A 245 21.06 2.67 15.19
C ARG A 245 21.05 3.63 16.36
N LYS A 246 20.62 3.19 17.54
CA LYS A 246 20.72 3.98 18.77
C LYS A 246 22.17 4.35 19.09
N ARG A 247 23.14 3.46 18.84
CA ARG A 247 24.57 3.69 19.10
C ARG A 247 25.27 4.52 18.02
N LYS A 248 24.89 4.38 16.75
CA LYS A 248 25.54 5.00 15.58
C LYS A 248 24.88 6.31 15.15
N TYR A 249 23.55 6.37 15.19
CA TYR A 249 22.75 7.51 14.71
C TYR A 249 22.01 8.23 15.85
N GLY A 250 21.95 7.65 17.06
CA GLY A 250 21.33 8.30 18.22
C GLY A 250 19.79 8.30 18.23
N ARG A 251 19.14 7.76 17.20
CA ARG A 251 17.67 7.65 17.09
C ARG A 251 17.16 6.21 17.14
N ILE A 252 15.91 6.05 17.56
CA ILE A 252 15.20 4.76 17.64
C ILE A 252 14.38 4.50 16.38
N ARG A 253 13.71 5.54 15.86
CA ARG A 253 12.85 5.47 14.68
C ARG A 253 13.66 5.46 13.39
N ASP A 254 13.09 4.86 12.37
CA ASP A 254 13.68 4.85 11.04
C ASP A 254 13.32 6.11 10.25
N LEU A 255 14.24 6.56 9.40
CA LEU A 255 14.14 7.82 8.66
C LEU A 255 14.76 7.61 7.29
N GLU A 256 13.90 7.59 6.28
CA GLU A 256 14.28 7.47 4.88
C GLU A 256 13.89 8.71 4.11
N SER A 257 14.65 9.01 3.07
CA SER A 257 14.43 10.22 2.27
C SER A 257 14.59 9.96 0.79
N PHE A 258 13.71 10.54 -0.02
CA PHE A 258 13.79 10.54 -1.47
C PHE A 258 13.60 11.96 -1.99
N GLN A 259 13.82 12.16 -3.29
CA GLN A 259 13.69 13.48 -3.91
C GLN A 259 12.69 13.43 -5.06
N ILE A 260 11.85 14.45 -5.13
CA ILE A 260 10.98 14.75 -6.27
C ILE A 260 11.68 15.84 -7.08
N MET A 261 12.06 15.56 -8.32
CA MET A 261 12.67 16.53 -9.21
C MET A 261 11.59 17.36 -9.89
N LEU A 262 11.79 18.67 -9.97
CA LEU A 262 10.85 19.60 -10.55
C LEU A 262 11.38 20.16 -11.88
N SER A 263 10.49 20.32 -12.85
CA SER A 263 10.69 21.13 -14.04
C SER A 263 9.60 22.18 -14.10
N SER A 264 9.96 23.46 -13.96
CA SER A 264 8.97 24.56 -13.93
C SER A 264 7.85 24.32 -12.89
N SER A 265 8.22 23.88 -11.69
CA SER A 265 7.31 23.54 -10.58
C SER A 265 6.44 22.29 -10.78
N VAL A 266 6.57 21.59 -11.90
CA VAL A 266 5.88 20.31 -12.15
C VAL A 266 6.80 19.15 -11.79
N PRO A 267 6.34 18.15 -11.02
CA PRO A 267 7.14 16.97 -10.72
C PRO A 267 7.35 16.12 -11.98
N THR A 268 8.60 15.74 -12.24
CA THR A 268 8.96 14.98 -13.45
C THR A 268 9.59 13.63 -13.15
N GLN A 269 10.45 13.57 -12.13
CA GLN A 269 11.25 12.39 -11.82
C GLN A 269 11.41 12.21 -10.30
N LEU A 270 11.73 10.99 -9.91
CA LEU A 270 12.02 10.58 -8.54
C LEU A 270 13.48 10.16 -8.43
N LYS A 271 14.10 10.35 -7.26
CA LYS A 271 15.41 9.79 -6.93
C LYS A 271 15.35 9.14 -5.56
N PHE A 272 15.94 7.96 -5.43
CA PHE A 272 15.88 7.13 -4.23
C PHE A 272 17.29 6.78 -3.69
N PRO A 273 18.09 7.76 -3.21
CA PRO A 273 19.47 7.51 -2.81
C PRO A 273 19.61 6.43 -1.73
N ASP A 274 20.29 5.33 -2.05
CA ASP A 274 20.51 4.16 -1.19
C ASP A 274 19.23 3.45 -0.67
N ILE A 275 18.06 3.80 -1.20
CA ILE A 275 16.75 3.26 -0.78
C ILE A 275 15.87 2.79 -1.95
N TYR A 276 16.40 2.69 -3.17
CA TYR A 276 15.61 2.18 -4.29
C TYR A 276 15.33 0.69 -4.14
N SER A 277 14.07 0.28 -4.29
CA SER A 277 13.70 -1.13 -4.12
C SER A 277 14.05 -2.02 -5.30
N ASN A 278 14.33 -1.46 -6.48
CA ASN A 278 14.31 -2.24 -7.73
C ASN A 278 13.00 -3.07 -7.79
N ASN A 279 13.10 -4.35 -8.16
CA ASN A 279 11.99 -5.31 -8.16
C ASN A 279 11.87 -6.11 -6.85
N ASP A 280 12.57 -5.70 -5.78
CA ASP A 280 12.54 -6.41 -4.50
C ASP A 280 11.19 -6.22 -3.79
N THR A 281 10.83 -7.20 -2.95
CA THR A 281 9.52 -7.30 -2.30
C THR A 281 9.65 -7.23 -0.78
N LEU A 282 8.53 -7.35 -0.05
CA LEU A 282 8.55 -7.39 1.41
C LEU A 282 9.43 -8.50 2.01
N LYS A 283 9.76 -9.54 1.23
CA LYS A 283 10.61 -10.67 1.68
C LYS A 283 12.10 -10.34 1.69
N ASP A 284 12.48 -9.19 1.14
CA ASP A 284 13.85 -8.76 0.91
C ASP A 284 14.21 -7.71 1.96
N ASP A 285 14.99 -8.13 2.96
CA ASP A 285 15.25 -7.38 4.19
C ASP A 285 16.51 -6.48 4.14
N SER A 286 17.21 -6.44 3.00
CA SER A 286 18.52 -5.78 2.89
C SER A 286 18.70 -4.98 1.59
N THR A 287 17.58 -4.54 1.02
CA THR A 287 17.55 -3.85 -0.27
C THR A 287 18.03 -2.42 -0.12
N HIS A 288 19.04 -2.06 -0.92
CA HIS A 288 19.63 -0.71 -0.98
C HIS A 288 20.06 -0.42 -2.43
N GLY A 289 19.09 -0.31 -3.33
CA GLY A 289 19.32 0.12 -4.71
C GLY A 289 19.80 1.57 -4.79
N ASP A 290 20.14 2.03 -5.99
CA ASP A 290 20.63 3.40 -6.24
C ASP A 290 21.79 3.82 -5.32
N SER A 291 22.70 2.86 -5.05
CA SER A 291 23.69 3.09 -4.01
C SER A 291 24.63 4.24 -4.36
N THR A 292 24.74 5.19 -3.45
CA THR A 292 25.57 6.37 -3.65
C THR A 292 27.05 6.14 -3.35
N LYS A 293 27.39 4.96 -2.83
CA LYS A 293 28.76 4.57 -2.46
C LYS A 293 29.73 4.60 -3.65
N TRP A 294 29.25 4.26 -4.84
CA TRP A 294 30.07 4.17 -6.06
C TRP A 294 29.72 5.28 -7.06
N CYS A 295 28.43 5.63 -7.17
CA CYS A 295 27.97 6.78 -7.94
C CYS A 295 27.50 7.87 -6.98
N LYS A 296 28.17 9.03 -6.92
CA LYS A 296 27.83 10.12 -5.98
C LYS A 296 26.41 10.70 -6.11
N LYS A 297 25.62 10.24 -7.09
CA LYS A 297 24.25 10.67 -7.35
C LYS A 297 23.40 9.45 -7.70
N ALA A 298 22.23 9.34 -7.06
CA ALA A 298 21.21 8.38 -7.46
C ALA A 298 20.69 8.70 -8.87
N PRO A 299 20.43 7.69 -9.72
CA PRO A 299 19.80 7.89 -11.01
C PRO A 299 18.37 8.45 -10.83
N PRO A 300 17.88 9.26 -11.78
CA PRO A 300 16.48 9.62 -11.84
C PRO A 300 15.62 8.47 -12.39
N HIS A 301 14.40 8.35 -11.87
CA HIS A 301 13.36 7.43 -12.33
C HIS A 301 12.12 8.24 -12.73
N ASP A 302 11.49 7.90 -13.84
CA ASP A 302 10.30 8.62 -14.29
C ASP A 302 9.11 8.31 -13.37
N ILE A 303 8.24 9.29 -13.14
CA ILE A 303 7.06 9.08 -12.28
C ILE A 303 6.08 8.17 -13.00
N LYS A 304 5.82 7.00 -12.41
CA LYS A 304 4.92 6.02 -13.02
C LYS A 304 3.44 6.35 -12.80
N TYR A 305 3.08 6.92 -11.65
CA TYR A 305 1.69 7.24 -11.33
C TYR A 305 1.56 8.55 -10.55
N PHE A 306 0.41 9.18 -10.73
CA PHE A 306 -0.01 10.38 -10.03
C PHE A 306 -1.35 10.16 -9.31
N TYR A 307 -1.60 10.90 -8.24
CA TYR A 307 -2.82 10.80 -7.43
C TYR A 307 -3.70 12.03 -7.63
N ASP A 308 -4.93 11.85 -8.09
CA ASP A 308 -5.90 12.90 -8.43
C ASP A 308 -5.46 13.81 -9.59
N ASP A 309 -4.25 14.40 -9.51
CA ASP A 309 -3.62 15.21 -10.56
C ASP A 309 -2.08 15.06 -10.57
N GLU A 310 -1.43 15.75 -11.51
CA GLU A 310 0.02 15.67 -11.74
C GLU A 310 0.89 16.30 -10.63
N HIS A 311 0.33 16.98 -9.62
CA HIS A 311 1.12 17.52 -8.50
C HIS A 311 1.48 16.43 -7.48
N HIS A 312 0.78 15.30 -7.48
CA HIS A 312 0.89 14.32 -6.41
C HIS A 312 1.49 13.00 -6.91
N PRO A 313 2.83 12.92 -7.06
CA PRO A 313 3.47 11.68 -7.50
C PRO A 313 3.25 10.58 -6.47
N VAL A 314 3.09 9.36 -6.97
CA VAL A 314 2.87 8.18 -6.15
C VAL A 314 4.19 7.44 -5.92
N VAL A 315 4.44 7.07 -4.67
CA VAL A 315 5.61 6.29 -4.26
C VAL A 315 5.17 5.06 -3.48
N PHE A 316 5.76 3.90 -3.79
CA PHE A 316 5.49 2.64 -3.10
C PHE A 316 6.65 2.28 -2.18
N VAL A 317 6.34 1.97 -0.92
CA VAL A 317 7.25 1.27 0.00
C VAL A 317 7.14 -0.21 -0.31
N ASN A 318 8.21 -0.83 -0.79
CA ASN A 318 8.15 -2.19 -1.34
C ASN A 318 8.77 -3.25 -0.44
N THR A 319 9.66 -2.87 0.47
CA THR A 319 10.41 -3.83 1.30
C THR A 319 10.20 -3.61 2.79
N SER A 320 10.57 -4.61 3.60
CA SER A 320 10.47 -4.52 5.06
C SER A 320 11.49 -3.56 5.67
N ASN A 321 12.59 -3.29 4.96
CA ASN A 321 13.59 -2.26 5.30
C ASN A 321 13.29 -0.90 4.64
N HIS A 322 12.04 -0.65 4.25
CA HIS A 322 11.52 0.63 3.75
C HIS A 322 12.12 1.14 2.43
N ALA A 323 12.70 0.26 1.60
CA ALA A 323 13.10 0.63 0.25
C ALA A 323 11.86 0.95 -0.60
N MET A 324 11.99 1.94 -1.49
CA MET A 324 10.89 2.56 -2.22
C MET A 324 11.14 2.55 -3.74
N ALA A 325 10.06 2.66 -4.51
CA ALA A 325 10.11 2.87 -5.95
C ALA A 325 8.86 3.61 -6.45
N GLU A 326 8.91 4.04 -7.71
CA GLU A 326 7.78 4.57 -8.48
C GLU A 326 6.73 3.50 -8.82
N HIS A 327 7.06 2.22 -8.69
CA HIS A 327 6.20 1.09 -9.04
C HIS A 327 5.97 0.13 -7.86
N ASP A 328 4.85 -0.59 -7.94
CA ASP A 328 4.40 -1.55 -6.93
C ASP A 328 4.95 -2.96 -7.23
N THR A 329 5.79 -3.48 -6.33
CA THR A 329 6.29 -4.87 -6.40
C THR A 329 5.48 -5.84 -5.53
N ASN A 330 4.43 -5.34 -4.86
CA ASN A 330 3.59 -6.06 -3.92
C ASN A 330 2.08 -5.93 -4.26
N PRO A 331 1.65 -6.16 -5.53
CA PRO A 331 0.26 -5.95 -5.96
C PRO A 331 -0.76 -6.79 -5.19
N GLN A 332 -0.32 -7.92 -4.64
CA GLN A 332 -1.14 -8.84 -3.87
C GLN A 332 -1.57 -8.33 -2.49
N PHE A 333 -0.96 -7.27 -1.98
CA PHE A 333 -1.33 -6.70 -0.69
C PHE A 333 -2.17 -5.44 -0.84
N TRP A 334 -3.19 -5.32 0.01
CA TRP A 334 -3.76 -4.02 0.33
C TRP A 334 -2.66 -3.11 0.86
N LYS A 335 -2.71 -1.85 0.49
CA LYS A 335 -1.75 -0.83 0.91
C LYS A 335 -2.45 0.22 1.74
N TRP A 336 -1.81 0.67 2.80
CA TRP A 336 -2.14 1.93 3.43
C TRP A 336 -1.83 3.05 2.44
N GLU A 337 -2.81 3.93 2.23
CA GLU A 337 -2.71 5.11 1.40
C GLU A 337 -2.52 6.32 2.32
N TYR A 338 -1.32 6.91 2.28
CA TYR A 338 -0.95 8.05 3.10
C TYR A 338 -1.03 9.33 2.26
N VAL A 339 -2.08 10.10 2.50
CA VAL A 339 -2.33 11.40 1.88
C VAL A 339 -2.03 12.49 2.90
N GLY A 340 -1.07 13.36 2.60
CA GLY A 340 -0.52 14.31 3.57
C GLY A 340 -1.40 15.53 3.83
N TRP A 341 -2.17 15.97 2.84
CA TRP A 341 -2.96 17.21 2.90
C TRP A 341 -4.38 17.00 3.44
N GLU A 342 -4.82 15.74 3.58
CA GLU A 342 -6.15 15.43 4.10
C GLU A 342 -6.28 15.78 5.58
N LYS A 343 -7.38 16.44 5.96
CA LYS A 343 -7.60 16.95 7.32
C LYS A 343 -7.56 15.84 8.39
N ASP A 344 -8.06 14.66 8.06
CA ASP A 344 -8.14 13.51 8.96
C ASP A 344 -6.95 12.55 8.78
N THR A 345 -5.84 13.03 8.20
CA THR A 345 -4.65 12.20 7.93
C THR A 345 -4.06 11.61 9.21
N PRO A 346 -3.63 10.33 9.20
CA PRO A 346 -2.92 9.73 10.31
C PRO A 346 -1.47 10.22 10.45
N LEU A 347 -1.02 11.14 9.60
CA LEU A 347 0.37 11.58 9.53
C LEU A 347 0.60 12.86 10.34
N VAL A 348 1.78 12.94 10.98
CA VAL A 348 2.34 14.24 11.36
C VAL A 348 3.05 14.83 10.15
N ILE A 349 2.62 15.99 9.70
CA ILE A 349 3.26 16.72 8.59
C ILE A 349 4.12 17.85 9.14
N GLY A 350 5.34 17.99 8.64
CA GLY A 350 6.25 19.07 9.03
C GLY A 350 7.15 19.52 7.89
N GLY A 351 7.88 20.62 8.12
CA GLY A 351 8.90 21.11 7.20
C GLY A 351 10.30 20.91 7.76
N GLY A 352 11.29 20.71 6.90
CA GLY A 352 12.70 20.68 7.27
C GLY A 352 13.52 19.65 6.49
N THR A 353 14.83 19.90 6.42
CA THR A 353 15.79 19.00 5.78
C THR A 353 15.91 17.67 6.53
N ARG A 354 16.41 16.62 5.85
CA ARG A 354 16.70 15.33 6.48
C ARG A 354 17.52 15.47 7.77
N ASP A 355 18.57 16.29 7.76
CA ASP A 355 19.47 16.48 8.90
C ASP A 355 18.74 17.12 10.10
N ALA A 356 17.88 18.11 9.85
CA ALA A 356 17.10 18.75 10.90
C ALA A 356 16.10 17.77 11.55
N VAL A 357 15.47 16.91 10.74
CA VAL A 357 14.56 15.87 11.23
C VAL A 357 15.34 14.81 12.02
N ASP A 358 16.52 14.41 11.55
CA ASP A 358 17.38 13.46 12.24
C ASP A 358 17.80 13.99 13.63
N ASP A 359 18.17 15.26 13.72
CA ASP A 359 18.52 15.91 14.99
C ASP A 359 17.33 16.03 15.94
N MET A 360 16.15 16.41 15.44
CA MET A 360 14.91 16.41 16.23
C MET A 360 14.60 15.00 16.79
N LEU A 361 14.77 13.95 16.00
CA LEU A 361 14.54 12.57 16.44
C LEU A 361 15.56 12.12 17.49
N LYS A 362 16.83 12.55 17.39
CA LYS A 362 17.85 12.31 18.43
C LYS A 362 17.47 12.99 19.74
N GLU A 363 17.01 14.24 19.70
CA GLU A 363 16.56 14.96 20.90
C GLU A 363 15.36 14.29 21.58
N GLN A 364 14.38 13.81 20.80
CA GLN A 364 13.25 13.04 21.34
C GLN A 364 13.72 11.76 22.03
N ALA A 365 14.61 11.00 21.39
CA ALA A 365 15.15 9.77 21.96
C ALA A 365 15.97 10.02 23.25
N ILE A 366 16.60 11.18 23.39
CA ILE A 366 17.24 11.62 24.65
C ILE A 366 16.17 11.86 25.71
N LYS A 367 15.11 12.64 25.41
CA LYS A 367 14.04 12.94 26.38
C LYS A 367 13.33 11.68 26.88
N GLU A 368 13.00 10.74 26.00
CA GLU A 368 12.40 9.45 26.34
C GLU A 368 13.30 8.55 27.22
N LYS A 369 14.61 8.83 27.30
CA LYS A 369 15.54 8.09 28.17
C LYS A 369 15.56 8.60 29.61
N TYR A 370 15.17 9.85 29.83
CA TYR A 370 15.26 10.54 31.14
C TYR A 370 13.90 10.78 31.78
N CYS A 371 12.81 10.33 31.15
CA CYS A 371 11.47 10.19 31.72
C CYS A 371 11.16 8.71 31.89
#